data_AF-A0A8E0RXE4-F1
#
_entry.id   AF-A0A8E0RXE4-F1
#
_cell.length_a   1.000
_cell.length_b   1.000
_cell.length_c   1.000
_cell.angle_alpha   90.00
_cell.angle_beta   90.00
_cell.angle_gamma   90.00
#
_symmetry.space_group_name_H-M   'P 1'
#
loop_
_entity.id
_entity.type
_entity.pdbx_description
1 polymer ?
#
loop_
_entity_poly.entity_id
_entity_poly.type
_entity_poly.pdbx_seq_one_letter_code
_entity_poly.pdbx_strand_id
1 'polypeptide(L)' 'FLTWVILGSFEITVGDSLIFSKLQCGKFPESDAVVRQISAISCGQNPETVTEYEKSSCTVL' A
#
# COMPACT_ATOMS: atom_id res chain seq x y z
N PHE A 1 -9.44 8.42 30.67
CA PHE A 1 -8.53 8.91 29.62
C PHE A 1 -8.68 8.02 28.41
N LEU A 2 -9.50 8.41 27.43
CA LEU A 2 -9.60 7.71 26.15
C LEU A 2 -8.51 8.26 25.24
N THR A 3 -7.40 7.54 25.15
CA THR A 3 -6.39 7.79 24.12
C THR A 3 -7.03 7.42 22.78
N TRP A 4 -7.44 8.40 22.00
CA TRP A 4 -7.73 8.19 20.58
C TRP A 4 -6.42 7.75 19.94
N VAL A 5 -6.28 6.44 19.72
CA VAL A 5 -5.24 5.92 18.82
C VAL A 5 -5.62 6.44 17.45
N ILE A 6 -4.97 7.49 16.98
CA ILE A 6 -4.98 7.83 15.56
C ILE A 6 -4.24 6.67 14.90
N LEU A 7 -4.99 5.67 14.43
CA LEU A 7 -4.46 4.65 13.54
C LEU A 7 -3.96 5.41 12.31
N GLY A 8 -2.64 5.54 12.18
CA GLY A 8 -2.03 6.26 11.07
C GLY A 8 -2.49 5.65 9.74
N SER A 9 -2.97 6.49 8.84
CA SER A 9 -3.24 6.08 7.47
C SER A 9 -1.92 5.98 6.69
N PHE A 10 -1.89 5.05 5.74
CA PHE A 10 -0.83 4.95 4.75
C PHE A 10 -1.50 4.64 3.42
N GLU A 11 -1.40 5.59 2.49
CA GLU A 11 -2.11 5.55 1.22
C GLU A 11 -1.13 5.93 0.12
N ILE A 12 -1.21 5.23 -1.01
CA ILE A 12 -0.38 5.49 -2.18
C ILE A 12 -1.29 5.87 -3.33
N THR A 13 -1.06 7.06 -3.87
CA THR A 13 -1.78 7.59 -5.03
C THR A 13 -0.79 7.86 -6.17
N VAL A 14 -1.22 7.60 -7.40
CA VAL A 14 -0.48 7.95 -8.61
C VAL A 14 -1.40 8.79 -9.49
N GLY A 15 -1.08 10.08 -9.61
CA GLY A 15 -2.02 11.07 -10.13
C GLY A 15 -3.25 11.17 -9.21
N ASP A 16 -4.45 11.09 -9.80
CA ASP A 16 -5.73 11.13 -9.08
C ASP A 16 -6.25 9.74 -8.68
N SER A 17 -5.46 8.68 -8.91
CA SER A 17 -5.88 7.29 -8.65
C SER A 17 -5.23 6.72 -7.40
N LEU A 18 -6.05 6.23 -6.47
CA LEU A 18 -5.63 5.49 -5.30
C LEU A 18 -5.21 4.07 -5.71
N ILE A 19 -3.93 3.75 -5.56
CA ILE A 19 -3.39 2.43 -5.90
C ILE A 19 -3.18 1.54 -4.66
N PHE A 20 -3.16 2.12 -3.46
CA PHE A 20 -3.08 1.35 -2.21
C PHE A 20 -3.66 2.12 -1.02
N SER A 21 -4.36 1.44 -0.10
CA SER A 21 -4.74 1.98 1.20
C SER A 21 -4.57 0.95 2.32
N LYS A 22 -3.68 1.27 3.27
CA LYS A 22 -3.48 0.47 4.48
C LYS A 22 -4.74 0.38 5.34
N LEU A 23 -5.61 1.39 5.28
CA LEU A 23 -6.89 1.36 6.00
C LEU A 23 -7.83 0.28 5.43
N GLN A 24 -7.78 0.05 4.12
CA GLN A 24 -8.56 -1.01 3.46
C GLN A 24 -7.92 -2.39 3.64
N CYS A 25 -6.60 -2.45 3.54
CA CYS A 25 -5.84 -3.70 3.53
C CYS A 25 -5.44 -4.23 4.92
N GLY A 26 -5.40 -3.35 5.94
CA GLY A 26 -4.96 -3.66 7.29
C GLY A 26 -3.45 -3.93 7.46
N LYS A 27 -2.67 -3.89 6.36
CA LYS A 27 -1.22 -4.20 6.33
C LYS A 27 -0.48 -3.25 5.38
N PHE A 28 0.84 -3.25 5.43
CA PHE A 28 1.66 -2.57 4.43
C PHE A 28 1.70 -3.37 3.11
N PRO A 29 1.84 -2.71 1.97
CA PRO A 29 1.95 -3.39 0.69
C PRO A 29 3.29 -4.08 0.55
N GLU A 30 3.36 -5.07 -0.32
CA GLU A 30 4.64 -5.60 -0.81
C GLU A 30 5.32 -4.54 -1.69
N SER A 31 6.62 -4.33 -1.49
CA SER A 31 7.34 -3.20 -2.12
C SER A 31 7.51 -3.39 -3.62
N ASP A 32 7.83 -4.60 -4.07
CA ASP A 32 8.04 -4.91 -5.49
C ASP A 32 6.72 -4.79 -6.27
N ALA A 33 5.59 -5.19 -5.68
CA ALA A 33 4.25 -5.01 -6.21
C ALA A 33 3.92 -3.53 -6.48
N VAL A 34 4.22 -2.64 -5.52
CA VAL A 34 4.02 -1.19 -5.70
C VAL A 34 4.89 -0.66 -6.83
N VAL A 35 6.17 -1.05 -6.89
CA VAL A 35 7.09 -0.61 -7.95
C VAL A 35 6.64 -1.10 -9.33
N ARG A 36 6.20 -2.36 -9.44
CA ARG A 36 5.65 -2.91 -10.69
C ARG A 36 4.41 -2.15 -11.14
N GLN A 37 3.50 -1.83 -10.22
CA GLN A 37 2.30 -1.08 -10.53
C GLN A 37 2.63 0.34 -11.02
N ILE A 38 3.55 1.04 -10.35
CA ILE A 38 4.00 2.37 -10.78
C ILE A 38 4.67 2.30 -12.16
N SER A 39 5.51 1.28 -12.39
CA SER A 39 6.16 1.05 -13.68
C SER A 39 5.16 0.80 -14.80
N ALA A 40 4.14 -0.04 -14.56
CA ALA A 40 3.05 -0.29 -15.49
C ALA A 40 2.29 0.99 -15.86
N ILE A 41 1.96 1.82 -14.85
CA ILE A 41 1.29 3.11 -15.06
C ILE A 41 2.17 4.04 -15.90
N SER A 42 3.48 4.09 -15.62
CA SER A 42 4.41 4.91 -16.40
C SER A 42 4.51 4.48 -17.88
N CYS A 43 4.24 3.20 -18.18
CA CYS A 43 4.16 2.66 -19.53
C CYS A 43 2.78 2.88 -20.21
N GLY A 44 1.83 3.54 -19.54
CA GLY A 44 0.50 3.85 -20.06
C GLY A 44 -0.59 2.84 -19.71
N GLN A 45 -0.34 1.89 -18.80
CA GLN A 45 -1.42 1.06 -18.25
C GLN A 45 -2.28 1.84 -17.26
N ASN A 46 -3.52 1.42 -17.09
CA ASN A 46 -4.41 2.02 -16.10
C ASN A 46 -3.97 1.67 -14.67
N PRO A 47 -4.13 2.58 -13.69
CA PRO A 47 -3.85 2.29 -12.29
C PRO A 47 -4.78 1.21 -11.76
N GLU A 48 -4.21 0.17 -11.17
CA GLU A 48 -4.92 -0.91 -10.47
C GLU A 48 -4.50 -0.93 -9.01
N THR A 49 -5.40 -1.44 -8.16
CA THR A 49 -5.16 -1.52 -6.72
C THR A 49 -4.20 -2.66 -6.40
N VAL A 50 -3.09 -2.34 -5.74
CA VAL A 50 -2.15 -3.32 -5.22
C VAL A 50 -2.76 -4.01 -4.01
N THR A 51 -2.86 -5.34 -4.04
CA THR A 51 -3.39 -6.15 -2.93
C THR A 51 -2.37 -7.15 -2.39
N GLU A 52 -1.13 -7.11 -2.89
CA GLU A 52 -0.03 -7.92 -2.38
C GLU A 52 0.53 -7.27 -1.12
N TYR A 53 0.77 -8.10 -0.11
CA TYR A 53 1.24 -7.65 1.20
C TYR A 53 2.58 -8.28 1.51
N GLU A 54 3.42 -7.53 2.20
CA GLU A 54 4.67 -8.05 2.74
C GLU A 54 4.37 -9.30 3.58
N LYS A 55 4.88 -10.45 3.14
CA LYS A 55 4.79 -11.68 3.94
C LYS A 55 5.66 -11.45 5.15
N SER A 56 5.04 -11.40 6.33
CA SER A 56 5.75 -11.28 7.60
C SER A 56 6.67 -12.49 7.79
N SER A 57 7.92 -12.39 7.35
CA SER A 57 9.01 -13.22 7.84
C SER A 57 9.35 -12.69 9.22
N CYS A 58 8.62 -13.16 10.23
CA CYS A 58 8.93 -12.82 11.61
C CYS A 58 10.39 -13.18 11.91
N THR A 59 11.22 -12.16 12.10
CA THR A 59 12.36 -12.22 13.01
C THR A 59 12.47 -10.85 13.67
N VAL A 60 11.75 -10.69 14.77
CA VAL A 60 12.14 -9.72 15.80
C VAL A 60 12.89 -10.57 16.83
N LEU A 61 14.22 -10.46 16.84
CA LEU A 61 15.10 -10.98 17.90
C LEU A 61 15.20 -9.96 19.02
#